data_AF-A0AAJ2VXA9-F1
#
_entry.id   AF-A0AAJ2VXA9-F1
#
_cell.length_a   1.000
_cell.length_b   1.000
_cell.length_c   1.000
_cell.angle_alpha   90.00
_cell.angle_beta   90.00
_cell.angle_gamma   90.00
#
_symmetry.space_group_name_H-M   'P 1'
#
loop_
_entity.id
_entity.type
_entity.pdbx_description
1 polymer ?
#
loop_
_entity_poly.entity_id
_entity_poly.type
_entity_poly.pdbx_seq_one_letter_code
_entity_poly.pdbx_strand_id
1 'polypeptide(L)'
;MTPPTLNELLLWHAQYHIRGVEMALDEHPRWGMAIAALNLTLQKLDEPRWQIFPSSEAVINTSRRRLLSVRSDPKTTATVQPAPLAAAFPGFTTFTPRLDPARCILCGACSRVCRQQALIQKEDAFHIHSQVCNGCEACHAVCPTDAINVVCAVVKAGEISYPLQQARCQSCQRGFSSWDEDTLQCPICRQHHYGMR
;
A
#
# COMPACT_ATOMS: atom_id res chain seq x y z
N MET A 1 0.70 -0.13 27.16
CA MET A 1 -0.22 -0.50 26.07
C MET A 1 0.53 -0.41 24.74
N THR A 2 0.30 -1.34 23.81
CA THR A 2 0.86 -1.24 22.46
C THR A 2 0.13 -0.13 21.70
N PRO A 3 0.84 0.81 21.04
CA PRO A 3 0.20 1.84 20.25
C PRO A 3 -0.49 1.20 19.02
N PRO A 4 -1.60 1.79 18.54
CA PRO A 4 -2.21 1.39 17.28
C PRO A 4 -1.22 1.52 16.11
N THR A 5 -1.45 0.72 15.08
CA THR A 5 -0.71 0.81 13.82
C THR A 5 -1.07 2.09 13.05
N LEU A 6 -0.20 2.50 12.14
CA LEU A 6 -0.47 3.65 11.26
C LEU A 6 -1.78 3.49 10.48
N ASN A 7 -2.06 2.29 9.96
CA ASN A 7 -3.29 2.01 9.22
C ASN A 7 -4.52 2.16 10.10
N GLU A 8 -4.49 1.69 11.34
CA GLU A 8 -5.60 1.88 12.28
C GLU A 8 -5.85 3.36 12.54
N LEU A 9 -4.80 4.14 12.82
CA LEU A 9 -4.94 5.58 13.07
C LEU A 9 -5.48 6.33 11.85
N LEU A 10 -5.08 5.95 10.63
CA LEU A 10 -5.63 6.51 9.40
C LEU A 10 -7.12 6.17 9.22
N LEU A 11 -7.53 4.93 9.55
CA LEU A 11 -8.94 4.55 9.52
C LEU A 11 -9.75 5.28 10.59
N TRP A 12 -9.19 5.50 11.79
CA TRP A 12 -9.82 6.32 12.85
C TRP A 12 -10.03 7.75 12.37
N HIS A 13 -9.01 8.33 11.72
CA HIS A 13 -9.09 9.65 11.12
C HIS A 13 -10.19 9.73 10.06
N ALA A 14 -10.32 8.73 9.18
CA ALA A 14 -11.28 8.75 8.09
C ALA A 14 -12.71 8.41 8.52
N GLN A 15 -12.90 7.35 9.31
CA GLN A 15 -14.23 6.83 9.68
C GLN A 15 -14.90 7.64 10.80
N TYR A 16 -14.12 8.11 11.78
CA TYR A 16 -14.64 8.79 12.97
C TYR A 16 -14.31 10.28 13.01
N HIS A 17 -13.65 10.81 11.98
CA HIS A 17 -13.20 12.20 11.90
C HIS A 17 -12.39 12.65 13.12
N ILE A 18 -11.65 11.74 13.75
CA ILE A 18 -10.81 12.08 14.91
C ILE A 18 -9.65 12.96 14.45
N ARG A 19 -9.37 14.03 15.21
CA ARG A 19 -8.32 15.04 14.93
C ARG A 19 -7.42 15.34 16.12
N GLY A 20 -7.51 14.54 17.17
CA GLY A 20 -6.65 14.69 18.32
C GLY A 20 -6.85 13.62 19.35
N VAL A 21 -5.92 13.56 20.28
CA VAL A 21 -5.88 12.57 21.34
C VAL A 21 -5.35 13.21 22.61
N GLU A 22 -5.99 12.87 23.72
CA GLU A 22 -5.56 13.29 25.05
C GLU A 22 -4.65 12.20 25.65
N MET A 23 -3.41 12.54 26.03
CA MET A 23 -2.47 11.62 26.68
C MET A 23 -1.32 12.33 27.41
N ALA A 24 -0.76 11.66 28.41
CA ALA A 24 0.55 12.01 28.98
C ALA A 24 1.66 11.42 28.10
N LEU A 25 2.37 12.28 27.35
CA LEU A 25 3.39 11.85 26.40
C LEU A 25 4.60 11.20 27.09
N ASP A 26 4.96 11.70 28.27
CA ASP A 26 6.11 11.21 29.07
C ASP A 26 5.89 9.76 29.54
N GLU A 27 4.63 9.40 29.83
CA GLU A 27 4.24 8.05 30.24
C GLU A 27 4.07 7.12 29.03
N HIS A 28 3.82 7.67 27.85
CA HIS A 28 3.48 6.91 26.63
C HIS A 28 4.28 7.35 25.38
N PRO A 29 5.62 7.28 25.40
CA PRO A 29 6.46 7.77 24.31
C PRO A 29 6.19 7.04 22.96
N ARG A 30 5.81 5.77 23.00
CA ARG A 30 5.48 4.97 21.80
C ARG A 30 4.22 5.46 21.08
N TRP A 31 3.26 6.03 21.80
CA TRP A 31 2.09 6.68 21.20
C TRP A 31 2.49 7.98 20.51
N GLY A 32 3.39 8.76 21.12
CA GLY A 32 3.97 9.95 20.49
C GLY A 32 4.60 9.64 19.13
N MET A 33 5.39 8.57 19.04
CA MET A 33 5.96 8.11 17.77
C MET A 33 4.89 7.72 16.74
N ALA A 34 3.84 7.00 17.16
CA ALA A 34 2.75 6.60 16.27
C ALA A 34 1.98 7.80 15.70
N ILE A 35 1.70 8.80 16.53
CA ILE A 35 1.04 10.04 16.12
C ILE A 35 1.95 10.88 15.22
N ALA A 36 3.25 10.91 15.49
CA ALA A 36 4.20 11.57 14.60
C ALA A 36 4.22 10.91 13.20
N ALA A 37 4.26 9.58 13.14
CA ALA A 37 4.18 8.84 11.88
C ALA A 37 2.84 9.09 11.14
N LEU A 38 1.73 9.12 11.88
CA LEU A 38 0.42 9.50 11.37
C LEU A 38 0.46 10.90 10.76
N ASN A 39 0.94 11.89 11.51
CA ASN A 39 0.95 13.29 11.08
C ASN A 39 1.84 13.53 9.85
N LEU A 40 2.99 12.85 9.77
CA LEU A 40 3.82 12.88 8.56
C LEU A 40 3.10 12.28 7.34
N THR A 41 2.27 11.26 7.58
CA THR A 41 1.48 10.63 6.52
C THR A 41 0.34 11.56 6.11
N LEU A 42 -0.48 12.04 7.05
CA LEU A 42 -1.56 12.99 6.81
C LEU A 42 -1.07 14.24 6.09
N GLN A 43 0.13 14.74 6.41
CA GLN A 43 0.75 15.85 5.69
C GLN A 43 0.99 15.52 4.20
N LYS A 44 1.43 14.30 3.87
CA LYS A 44 1.57 13.84 2.47
C LYS A 44 0.21 13.65 1.79
N LEU A 45 -0.83 13.35 2.57
CA LEU A 45 -2.21 13.21 2.09
C LEU A 45 -2.93 14.56 1.92
N ASP A 46 -2.32 15.67 2.36
CA ASP A 46 -2.98 16.98 2.47
C ASP A 46 -4.20 16.97 3.42
N GLU A 47 -4.11 16.17 4.48
CA GLU A 47 -5.15 15.99 5.52
C GLU A 47 -4.77 16.70 6.84
N PRO A 48 -5.76 17.12 7.65
CA PRO A 48 -5.51 17.81 8.91
C PRO A 48 -4.82 16.91 9.93
N ARG A 49 -3.71 17.40 10.48
CA ARG A 49 -2.90 16.69 11.49
C ARG A 49 -3.64 16.54 12.82
N TRP A 50 -3.32 15.45 13.51
CA TRP A 50 -3.79 15.22 14.87
C TRP A 50 -3.02 16.07 15.89
N GLN A 51 -3.76 16.65 16.82
CA GLN A 51 -3.20 17.36 17.98
C GLN A 51 -3.10 16.43 19.18
N ILE A 52 -2.04 16.60 19.98
CA ILE A 52 -1.90 15.91 21.26
C ILE A 52 -2.25 16.90 22.36
N PHE A 53 -3.26 16.56 23.15
CA PHE A 53 -3.64 17.31 24.33
C PHE A 53 -3.02 16.64 25.56
N PRO A 54 -2.39 17.39 26.48
CA PRO A 54 -1.95 16.81 27.74
C PRO A 54 -3.18 16.30 28.50
N SER A 55 -3.05 15.14 29.14
CA SER A 55 -4.13 14.61 29.98
C SER A 55 -4.44 15.59 31.09
N SER A 56 -5.66 16.14 31.07
CA SER A 56 -6.12 16.99 32.14
C SER A 56 -6.55 16.09 33.30
N GLU A 57 -5.72 16.02 34.34
CA GLU A 57 -6.16 15.56 35.66
C GLU A 57 -7.05 16.63 36.32
N ALA A 58 -8.04 17.15 35.60
CA ALA A 58 -9.00 18.05 36.20
C ALA A 58 -9.76 17.24 37.26
N VAL A 59 -9.44 17.47 38.54
CA VAL A 59 -10.14 16.88 39.68
C VAL A 59 -11.61 17.26 39.56
N ILE A 60 -12.43 16.32 39.09
CA ILE A 60 -13.85 16.56 38.84
C ILE A 60 -14.53 16.71 40.21
N ASN A 61 -15.00 17.91 40.53
CA ASN A 61 -15.81 18.12 41.73
C ASN A 61 -17.22 17.54 41.51
N THR A 62 -17.40 16.29 41.94
CA THR A 62 -18.63 15.50 41.78
C THR A 62 -19.84 16.19 42.40
N SER A 63 -19.67 16.89 43.53
CA SER A 63 -20.72 17.66 44.20
C SER A 63 -21.22 18.84 43.36
N ARG A 64 -20.30 19.66 42.82
CA ARG A 64 -20.66 20.77 41.92
C ARG A 64 -21.30 20.27 40.63
N ARG A 65 -20.80 19.16 40.08
CA ARG A 65 -21.32 18.55 38.84
C ARG A 65 -22.76 18.03 39.04
N ARG A 66 -23.04 17.40 40.19
CA ARG A 66 -24.38 16.98 40.60
C ARG A 66 -25.30 18.18 40.80
N LEU A 67 -24.82 19.23 41.47
CA LEU A 67 -25.59 20.45 41.74
C LEU A 67 -25.98 21.18 40.44
N LEU A 68 -25.07 21.24 39.46
CA LEU A 68 -25.33 21.83 38.15
C LEU A 68 -26.04 20.88 37.18
N SER A 69 -26.44 19.68 37.63
CA SER A 69 -27.06 18.63 36.81
C SER A 69 -26.28 18.29 35.53
N VAL A 70 -24.96 18.49 35.54
CA VAL A 70 -24.10 18.23 34.38
C VAL A 70 -23.90 16.72 34.27
N ARG A 71 -24.57 16.11 33.30
CA ARG A 71 -24.41 14.68 33.00
C ARG A 71 -22.97 14.42 32.55
N SER A 72 -22.38 13.32 33.02
CA SER A 72 -21.09 12.85 32.49
C SER A 72 -21.38 12.18 31.16
N ASP A 73 -20.76 12.67 30.08
CA ASP A 73 -20.80 11.91 28.84
C ASP A 73 -20.09 10.58 29.06
N PRO A 74 -20.72 9.45 28.73
CA PRO A 74 -20.06 8.17 28.81
C PRO A 74 -18.85 8.20 27.86
N LYS A 75 -17.68 7.82 28.37
CA LYS A 75 -16.52 7.56 27.51
C LYS A 75 -16.85 6.35 26.65
N THR A 76 -17.18 6.56 25.39
CA THR A 76 -17.41 5.49 24.43
C THR A 76 -16.07 4.98 23.91
N THR A 77 -15.78 3.70 24.16
CA THR A 77 -14.66 3.03 23.51
C THR A 77 -15.02 2.72 22.06
N ALA A 78 -14.18 3.14 21.11
CA ALA A 78 -14.35 2.83 19.70
C ALA A 78 -13.38 1.72 19.27
N THR A 79 -13.85 0.86 18.38
CA THR A 79 -13.05 -0.16 17.70
C THR A 79 -13.21 0.05 16.21
N VAL A 80 -12.13 -0.09 15.44
CA VAL A 80 -12.19 0.09 14.00
C VAL A 80 -12.30 -1.23 13.27
N GLN A 81 -13.23 -1.24 12.32
CA GLN A 81 -13.40 -2.34 11.38
C GLN A 81 -12.21 -2.31 10.41
N PRO A 82 -11.45 -3.40 10.29
CA PRO A 82 -10.36 -3.47 9.32
C PRO A 82 -10.93 -3.32 7.91
N ALA A 83 -10.49 -2.28 7.21
CA ALA A 83 -10.88 -1.99 5.83
C ALA A 83 -9.63 -1.65 5.01
N PRO A 84 -9.64 -1.90 3.68
CA PRO A 84 -8.59 -1.42 2.80
C PRO A 84 -8.47 0.09 2.92
N LEU A 85 -7.24 0.60 3.09
CA LEU A 85 -7.01 2.04 3.17
C LEU A 85 -7.54 2.78 1.93
N ALA A 86 -7.47 2.13 0.76
CA ALA A 86 -8.03 2.64 -0.50
C ALA A 86 -9.54 2.94 -0.43
N ALA A 87 -10.31 2.28 0.45
CA ALA A 87 -11.74 2.58 0.62
C ALA A 87 -11.96 3.91 1.36
N ALA A 88 -11.09 4.22 2.32
CA ALA A 88 -11.12 5.47 3.07
C ALA A 88 -10.41 6.61 2.32
N PHE A 89 -9.38 6.28 1.54
CA PHE A 89 -8.52 7.20 0.82
C PHE A 89 -8.32 6.70 -0.63
N PRO A 90 -9.27 6.92 -1.54
CA PRO A 90 -9.24 6.37 -2.90
C PRO A 90 -8.07 6.86 -3.77
N GLY A 91 -7.35 7.91 -3.34
CA GLY A 91 -6.13 8.39 -4.00
C GLY A 91 -4.83 7.71 -3.54
N PHE A 92 -4.89 6.76 -2.60
CA PHE A 92 -3.72 6.27 -1.89
C PHE A 92 -3.72 4.75 -1.72
N THR A 93 -2.52 4.18 -1.66
CA THR A 93 -2.29 2.74 -1.47
C THR A 93 -1.17 2.52 -0.47
N THR A 94 -1.24 1.38 0.22
CA THR A 94 -0.19 0.91 1.13
C THR A 94 0.83 0.03 0.40
N PHE A 95 0.45 -0.59 -0.72
CA PHE A 95 1.27 -1.58 -1.40
C PHE A 95 1.49 -1.18 -2.85
N THR A 96 2.75 -1.04 -3.23
CA THR A 96 3.13 -0.66 -4.59
C THR A 96 4.03 -1.72 -5.21
N PRO A 97 3.56 -2.48 -6.21
CA PRO A 97 4.42 -3.34 -7.00
C PRO A 97 5.45 -2.50 -7.76
N ARG A 98 6.73 -2.87 -7.73
CA ARG A 98 7.76 -2.29 -8.60
C ARG A 98 8.33 -3.37 -9.51
N LEU A 99 8.34 -3.07 -10.80
CA LEU A 99 8.91 -3.91 -11.85
C LEU A 99 10.25 -3.32 -12.27
N ASP A 100 11.24 -4.18 -12.46
CA ASP A 100 12.52 -3.88 -13.10
C ASP A 100 12.49 -4.43 -14.54
N PRO A 101 12.32 -3.57 -15.56
CA PRO A 101 12.28 -3.99 -16.96
C PRO A 101 13.58 -4.68 -17.42
N ALA A 102 14.73 -4.29 -16.88
CA ALA A 102 16.02 -4.85 -17.29
C ALA A 102 16.16 -6.33 -16.91
N ARG A 103 15.48 -6.76 -15.84
CA ARG A 103 15.45 -8.17 -15.38
C ARG A 103 14.22 -8.93 -15.85
N CYS A 104 13.16 -8.23 -16.26
CA CYS A 104 11.90 -8.85 -16.61
C CYS A 104 11.96 -9.49 -17.99
N ILE A 105 11.65 -10.78 -18.06
CA ILE A 105 11.60 -11.55 -19.31
C ILE A 105 10.18 -11.65 -19.92
N LEU A 106 9.23 -10.86 -19.42
CA LEU A 106 7.85 -10.79 -19.94
C LEU A 106 7.11 -12.15 -19.99
N CYS A 107 7.43 -13.06 -19.08
CA CYS A 107 6.82 -14.41 -19.03
C CYS A 107 5.35 -14.44 -18.56
N GLY A 108 4.82 -13.30 -18.09
CA GLY A 108 3.43 -13.16 -17.64
C GLY A 108 3.04 -13.97 -16.40
N ALA A 109 3.98 -14.59 -15.69
CA ALA A 109 3.67 -15.36 -14.48
C ALA A 109 3.06 -14.49 -13.38
N CYS A 110 3.64 -13.29 -13.15
CA CYS A 110 3.17 -12.34 -12.15
C CYS A 110 1.75 -11.82 -12.44
N SER A 111 1.40 -11.58 -13.70
CA SER A 111 0.06 -11.15 -14.10
C SER A 111 -0.97 -12.26 -13.88
N ARG A 112 -0.65 -13.50 -14.27
CA ARG A 112 -1.54 -14.67 -14.12
C ARG A 112 -1.85 -15.02 -12.66
N VAL A 113 -0.89 -14.86 -11.75
CA VAL A 113 -1.10 -15.17 -10.33
C VAL A 113 -1.81 -14.05 -9.56
N CYS A 114 -1.89 -12.84 -10.14
CA CYS A 114 -2.44 -11.67 -9.46
C CYS A 114 -3.98 -11.71 -9.38
N ARG A 115 -4.51 -12.26 -8.29
CA ARG A 115 -5.97 -12.33 -8.05
C ARG A 115 -6.67 -10.97 -8.02
N GLN A 116 -5.96 -9.92 -7.60
CA GLN A 116 -6.49 -8.56 -7.53
C GLN A 116 -6.42 -7.82 -8.88
N GLN A 117 -5.82 -8.43 -9.91
CA GLN A 117 -5.57 -7.78 -11.21
C GLN A 117 -4.78 -6.46 -11.09
N ALA A 118 -3.91 -6.35 -10.08
CA ALA A 118 -2.99 -5.23 -9.94
C ALA A 118 -1.89 -5.22 -11.02
N LEU A 119 -1.67 -6.36 -11.69
CA LEU A 119 -0.65 -6.55 -12.72
C LEU A 119 -1.32 -7.16 -13.96
N ILE A 120 -1.36 -6.42 -15.06
CA ILE A 120 -2.04 -6.85 -16.29
C ILE A 120 -1.06 -6.76 -17.44
N GLN A 121 -0.74 -7.90 -18.06
CA GLN A 121 0.05 -7.93 -19.29
C GLN A 121 -0.88 -8.07 -20.49
N LYS A 122 -0.85 -7.07 -21.37
CA LYS A 122 -1.50 -7.09 -22.69
C LYS A 122 -0.43 -7.21 -23.78
N GLU A 123 -0.86 -7.23 -25.05
CA GLU A 123 0.06 -7.30 -26.18
C GLU A 123 0.86 -6.00 -26.37
N ASP A 124 0.25 -4.87 -26.06
CA ASP A 124 0.79 -3.51 -26.26
C ASP A 124 1.48 -2.94 -25.02
N ALA A 125 1.11 -3.40 -23.84
CA ALA A 125 1.63 -2.85 -22.58
C ALA A 125 1.55 -3.81 -21.39
N PHE A 126 2.42 -3.56 -20.41
CA PHE A 126 2.34 -4.10 -19.06
C PHE A 126 1.86 -3.02 -18.09
N HIS A 127 0.68 -3.21 -17.51
CA HIS A 127 0.05 -2.27 -16.58
C HIS A 127 0.22 -2.71 -15.12
N ILE A 128 0.51 -1.72 -14.27
CA ILE A 128 0.55 -1.86 -12.81
C ILE A 128 -0.47 -0.89 -12.21
N HIS A 129 -1.52 -1.43 -11.58
CA HIS A 129 -2.52 -0.67 -10.84
C HIS A 129 -2.29 -0.85 -9.33
N SER A 130 -1.52 0.06 -8.73
CA SER A 130 -1.14 -0.04 -7.30
C SER A 130 -2.33 0.12 -6.34
N GLN A 131 -3.43 0.71 -6.80
CA GLN A 131 -4.68 0.92 -6.05
C GLN A 131 -5.31 -0.37 -5.53
N VAL A 132 -5.27 -1.43 -6.34
CA VAL A 132 -5.92 -2.71 -6.03
C VAL A 132 -4.95 -3.73 -5.43
N CYS A 133 -3.67 -3.37 -5.28
CA CYS A 133 -2.68 -4.25 -4.68
C CYS A 133 -2.93 -4.39 -3.18
N ASN A 134 -3.05 -5.63 -2.71
CA ASN A 134 -3.23 -5.95 -1.30
C ASN A 134 -1.96 -6.45 -0.60
N GLY A 135 -0.81 -6.42 -1.29
CA GLY A 135 0.46 -6.84 -0.71
C GLY A 135 0.64 -8.34 -0.51
N CYS A 136 -0.11 -9.21 -1.20
CA CYS A 136 0.03 -10.66 -1.03
C CYS A 136 1.35 -11.27 -1.55
N GLU A 137 2.19 -10.49 -2.23
CA GLU A 137 3.54 -10.87 -2.72
C GLU A 137 3.61 -12.10 -3.66
N ALA A 138 2.48 -12.66 -4.08
CA ALA A 138 2.44 -13.82 -4.98
C ALA A 138 3.17 -13.57 -6.31
N CYS A 139 3.15 -12.32 -6.81
CA CYS A 139 3.87 -11.92 -8.01
C CYS A 139 5.39 -11.98 -7.86
N HIS A 140 5.91 -11.64 -6.68
CA HIS A 140 7.33 -11.73 -6.35
C HIS A 140 7.75 -13.20 -6.28
N ALA A 141 7.00 -14.01 -5.53
CA ALA A 141 7.30 -15.43 -5.33
C ALA A 141 7.32 -16.27 -6.63
N VAL A 142 6.52 -15.90 -7.64
CA VAL A 142 6.46 -16.63 -8.93
C VAL A 142 7.47 -16.09 -9.96
N CYS A 143 8.16 -15.00 -9.68
CA CYS A 143 9.04 -14.36 -10.66
C CYS A 143 10.36 -15.13 -10.81
N PRO A 144 10.66 -15.75 -11.96
CA PRO A 144 11.87 -16.55 -12.11
C PRO A 144 13.17 -15.72 -12.15
N THR A 145 13.06 -14.40 -12.30
CA THR A 145 14.21 -13.49 -12.43
C THR A 145 14.26 -12.44 -11.32
N ASP A 146 13.43 -12.56 -10.29
CA ASP A 146 13.19 -11.55 -9.22
C ASP A 146 13.03 -10.12 -9.75
N ALA A 147 12.41 -9.97 -10.92
CA ALA A 147 12.22 -8.68 -11.58
C ALA A 147 11.08 -7.84 -10.98
N ILE A 148 10.32 -8.38 -10.02
CA ILE A 148 9.19 -7.66 -9.41
C ILE A 148 9.24 -7.82 -7.89
N ASN A 149 8.97 -6.74 -7.16
CA ASN A 149 8.79 -6.73 -5.70
C ASN A 149 7.57 -5.89 -5.30
N VAL A 150 7.19 -5.94 -4.02
CA VAL A 150 6.12 -5.10 -3.46
C VAL A 150 6.68 -4.25 -2.34
N VAL A 151 6.48 -2.94 -2.42
CA VAL A 151 6.90 -1.99 -1.40
C VAL A 151 5.71 -1.64 -0.51
N CYS A 152 5.90 -1.76 0.81
CA CYS A 152 4.91 -1.38 1.82
C CYS A 152 5.17 0.06 2.30
N ALA A 153 4.44 1.02 1.72
CA ALA A 153 4.49 2.42 2.11
C ALA A 153 3.19 3.12 1.69
N VAL A 154 2.66 4.00 2.55
CA VAL A 154 1.51 4.83 2.19
C VAL A 154 1.96 5.89 1.18
N VAL A 155 1.53 5.74 -0.07
CA VAL A 155 1.86 6.63 -1.18
C VAL A 155 0.61 6.95 -2.00
N LYS A 156 0.69 8.02 -2.81
CA LYS A 156 -0.32 8.27 -3.84
C LYS A 156 -0.34 7.06 -4.76
N ALA A 157 -1.52 6.51 -4.93
CA ALA A 157 -1.68 5.36 -5.75
C ALA A 157 -1.69 5.78 -7.22
N GLY A 158 -0.95 5.03 -8.00
CA GLY A 158 -0.68 5.30 -9.40
C GLY A 158 -0.95 4.10 -10.28
N GLU A 159 -1.15 4.42 -11.54
CA GLU A 159 -1.10 3.48 -12.65
C GLU A 159 0.20 3.71 -13.41
N ILE A 160 0.96 2.64 -13.63
CA ILE A 160 2.17 2.68 -14.44
C ILE A 160 1.94 1.74 -15.62
N SER A 161 2.18 2.22 -16.84
CA SER A 161 2.13 1.42 -18.05
C SER A 161 3.52 1.38 -18.67
N TYR A 162 4.00 0.18 -18.98
CA TYR A 162 5.23 -0.03 -19.73
C TYR A 162 4.86 -0.53 -21.14
N PRO A 163 5.24 0.18 -22.21
CA PRO A 163 4.95 -0.26 -23.57
C PRO A 163 5.71 -1.54 -23.90
N LEU A 164 5.07 -2.41 -24.68
CA LEU A 164 5.61 -3.68 -25.15
C LEU A 164 5.59 -3.71 -26.67
N GLN A 165 6.61 -4.35 -27.23
CA GLN A 165 6.71 -4.62 -28.66
C GLN A 165 6.41 -6.09 -28.92
N GLN A 166 5.76 -6.39 -30.05
CA GLN A 166 5.52 -7.75 -30.49
C GLN A 166 6.53 -8.13 -31.56
N ALA A 167 7.28 -9.20 -31.32
CA ALA A 167 8.33 -9.68 -32.20
C ALA A 167 8.17 -11.16 -32.50
N ARG A 168 8.83 -11.63 -33.57
CA ARG A 168 8.88 -13.05 -33.95
C ARG A 168 10.29 -13.56 -33.78
N CYS A 169 10.47 -14.64 -33.03
CA CYS A 169 11.80 -15.17 -32.70
C CYS A 169 12.48 -15.74 -33.95
N GLN A 170 13.70 -15.31 -34.25
CA GLN A 170 14.45 -15.83 -35.41
C GLN A 170 14.77 -17.32 -35.31
N SER A 171 14.90 -17.88 -34.09
CA SER A 171 15.27 -19.27 -33.88
C SER A 171 14.08 -20.24 -33.89
N CYS A 172 12.96 -19.90 -33.25
CA CYS A 172 11.79 -20.80 -33.12
C CYS A 172 10.53 -20.31 -33.83
N GLN A 173 10.55 -19.13 -34.46
CA GLN A 173 9.45 -18.53 -35.21
C GLN A 173 8.16 -18.26 -34.41
N ARG A 174 8.20 -18.37 -33.08
CA ARG A 174 7.09 -18.02 -32.19
C ARG A 174 7.04 -16.51 -31.92
N GLY A 175 5.82 -15.98 -31.82
CA GLY A 175 5.58 -14.61 -31.36
C GLY A 175 5.92 -14.45 -29.87
N PHE A 176 6.47 -13.30 -29.49
CA PHE A 176 6.81 -12.98 -28.11
C PHE A 176 6.82 -11.46 -27.90
N SER A 177 6.61 -11.04 -26.65
CA SER A 177 6.72 -9.64 -26.24
C SER A 177 8.15 -9.27 -25.87
N SER A 178 8.58 -8.05 -26.21
CA SER A 178 9.88 -7.47 -25.84
C SER A 178 9.73 -6.04 -25.32
N TRP A 179 10.72 -5.59 -24.55
CA TRP A 179 10.83 -4.19 -24.12
C TRP A 179 11.38 -3.31 -25.26
N ASP A 180 12.30 -3.86 -26.05
CA ASP A 180 12.99 -3.17 -27.14
C ASP A 180 12.66 -3.81 -28.50
N GLU A 181 12.62 -2.98 -29.53
CA GLU A 181 12.38 -3.40 -30.93
C GLU A 181 13.52 -4.27 -31.49
N ASP A 182 14.76 -4.07 -31.01
CA ASP A 182 15.95 -4.80 -31.47
C ASP A 182 16.05 -6.24 -30.93
N THR A 183 15.05 -6.68 -30.17
CA THR A 183 15.04 -8.01 -29.56
C THR A 183 14.67 -9.08 -30.59
N LEU A 184 15.67 -9.78 -31.13
CA LEU A 184 15.47 -10.78 -32.22
C LEU A 184 15.21 -12.22 -31.76
N GLN A 185 15.41 -12.52 -30.48
CA GLN A 185 15.28 -13.87 -29.92
C GLN A 185 14.41 -13.86 -28.66
N CYS A 186 13.49 -14.82 -28.55
CA CYS A 186 12.63 -14.94 -27.39
C CYS A 186 13.39 -15.43 -26.14
N PRO A 187 12.88 -15.17 -24.93
CA PRO A 187 13.53 -15.55 -23.68
C PRO A 187 13.85 -17.05 -23.58
N ILE A 188 13.01 -17.91 -24.15
CA ILE A 188 13.21 -19.36 -24.16
C ILE A 188 14.42 -19.71 -25.02
N CYS A 189 14.46 -19.25 -26.28
CA CYS A 189 15.57 -19.55 -27.19
C CYS A 189 16.91 -18.99 -26.71
N ARG A 190 16.92 -17.83 -26.04
CA ARG A 190 18.15 -17.27 -25.45
C ARG A 190 18.73 -18.14 -24.33
N GLN A 191 17.91 -18.94 -23.65
CA GLN A 191 18.33 -19.78 -22.53
C GLN A 191 18.82 -21.17 -22.95
N HIS A 192 18.48 -21.62 -24.16
CA HIS A 192 18.93 -22.92 -24.67
C HIS A 192 20.28 -22.79 -25.39
N HIS A 193 21.34 -23.31 -24.77
CA HIS A 193 22.68 -23.32 -25.36
C HIS A 193 22.90 -24.49 -26.34
N TYR A 194 22.15 -25.59 -26.18
CA TYR A 194 22.23 -26.78 -27.01
C TYR A 194 20.84 -27.12 -27.56
N GLY A 195 20.67 -27.08 -28.87
CA GLY A 195 19.45 -27.53 -29.53
C GLY A 195 19.51 -29.03 -29.78
N MET A 196 18.57 -29.80 -29.24
CA MET A 196 18.22 -31.09 -29.84
C MET A 196 17.29 -30.79 -31.02
N ARG A 197 17.85 -30.85 -32.23
CA ARG A 197 17.09 -30.96 -33.47
C ARG A 197 16.50 -32.36 -33.58
#